data_AF-A0AAV8VPQ1-F1
#
_entry.id   AF-A0AAV8VPQ1-F1
#
_cell.length_a   1.000
_cell.length_b   1.000
_cell.length_c   1.000
_cell.angle_alpha   90.00
_cell.angle_beta   90.00
_cell.angle_gamma   90.00
#
_symmetry.space_group_name_H-M   'P 1'
#
loop_
_entity.id
_entity.type
_entity.pdbx_description
1 polymer ?
#
loop_
_entity_poly.entity_id
_entity_poly.type
_entity_poly.pdbx_seq_one_letter_code
_entity_poly.pdbx_strand_id
1 'polypeptide(L)'
;WFPGWAQNGYYNKQPNDDGLSEQDCVEVRRAYSLPSSSTRLTSSFMWNDRDCSTPNYFICERLHNDNDVAFVENSWIPECNKTILLSREQPKSTVSSPGFPRQYPNNVNCDIQIMASPGYNIILDFEEFVLEEESS
;
A
#
# COMPACT_ATOMS: atom_id res chain seq x y z
N TRP A 1 26.02 5.90 3.67
CA TRP A 1 25.01 4.99 4.24
C TRP A 1 24.76 5.34 5.69
N PHE A 2 23.56 5.85 5.99
CA PHE A 2 23.19 6.35 7.31
C PHE A 2 21.85 5.75 7.75
N PRO A 3 21.64 5.47 9.04
CA PRO A 3 20.40 4.83 9.54
C PRO A 3 19.18 5.77 9.61
N GLY A 4 19.29 7.02 9.15
CA GLY A 4 18.26 8.03 9.39
C GLY A 4 18.32 8.57 10.82
N TRP A 5 18.05 9.86 11.01
CA TRP A 5 17.93 10.47 12.34
C TRP A 5 16.46 10.76 12.63
N ALA A 6 15.90 10.10 13.64
CA ALA A 6 14.61 10.46 14.19
C ALA A 6 14.82 11.64 15.16
N GLN A 7 14.70 12.86 14.64
CA GLN A 7 14.65 14.12 15.40
C GLN A 7 15.83 14.40 16.34
N ASN A 8 16.82 15.18 15.86
CA ASN A 8 17.71 15.94 16.74
C ASN A 8 17.41 17.44 16.59
N GLY A 9 16.85 18.01 17.66
CA GLY A 9 16.26 19.35 17.72
C GLY A 9 17.00 20.42 16.91
N TYR A 10 16.35 20.86 15.82
CA TYR A 10 16.70 21.97 14.92
C TYR A 10 17.61 21.67 13.72
N TYR A 11 18.06 20.42 13.51
CA TYR A 11 18.79 20.08 12.28
C TYR A 11 17.93 19.21 11.35
N ASN A 12 17.26 19.86 10.39
CA ASN A 12 16.72 19.22 9.18
C ASN A 12 17.81 18.95 8.13
N LYS A 13 19.09 19.11 8.49
CA LYS A 13 20.18 19.04 7.51
C LYS A 13 20.61 17.60 7.30
N GLN A 14 20.63 17.15 6.03
CA GLN A 14 21.14 15.85 5.60
C GLN A 14 22.52 15.56 6.24
N PRO A 15 22.65 14.54 7.09
CA PRO A 15 23.92 14.13 7.71
C PRO A 15 25.11 13.86 6.78
N ASN A 16 24.89 13.77 5.47
CA ASN A 16 25.89 13.35 4.48
C ASN A 16 25.71 14.01 3.12
N ASP A 17 25.20 15.24 3.10
CA ASP A 17 25.36 16.13 1.96
C ASP A 17 26.85 16.19 1.61
N ASP A 18 27.24 15.47 0.55
CA ASP A 18 28.61 15.47 0.05
C ASP A 18 28.90 16.75 -0.77
N GLY A 19 27.89 17.61 -0.92
CA GLY A 19 27.96 18.91 -1.58
C GLY A 19 28.12 18.81 -3.10
N LEU A 20 28.00 17.62 -3.68
CA LEU A 20 28.27 17.39 -5.11
C LEU A 20 27.00 17.49 -5.96
N SER A 21 25.84 17.28 -5.36
CA SER A 21 24.55 17.40 -6.01
C SER A 21 23.96 18.78 -5.68
N GLU A 22 23.79 19.68 -6.66
CA GLU A 22 23.00 20.92 -6.48
C GLU A 22 21.49 20.63 -6.24
N GLN A 23 21.13 19.38 -5.95
CA GLN A 23 19.80 18.82 -5.89
C GLN A 23 19.74 17.71 -4.82
N ASP A 24 18.67 17.66 -4.04
CA ASP A 24 18.52 16.76 -2.89
C ASP A 24 17.85 15.42 -3.27
N CYS A 25 18.58 14.53 -3.97
CA CYS A 25 18.08 13.20 -4.28
C CYS A 25 18.59 12.14 -3.29
N VAL A 26 17.66 11.30 -2.81
CA VAL A 26 17.95 10.29 -1.78
C VAL A 26 17.77 8.88 -2.31
N GLU A 27 18.67 8.01 -1.90
CA GLU A 27 18.60 6.58 -2.18
C GLU A 27 18.50 5.80 -0.87
N VAL A 28 17.56 4.86 -0.80
CA VAL A 28 17.31 4.04 0.39
C VAL A 28 17.66 2.58 0.10
N ARG A 29 18.33 1.86 0.99
CA ARG A 29 18.70 0.45 0.77
C ARG A 29 18.74 -0.31 2.07
N ARG A 30 18.44 -1.62 2.01
CA ARG A 30 18.81 -2.57 3.07
C ARG A 30 20.08 -3.35 2.76
N ALA A 31 20.45 -3.45 1.49
CA ALA A 31 21.68 -4.09 1.05
C ALA A 31 22.62 -3.03 0.44
N TYR A 32 23.82 -2.89 1.01
CA TYR A 32 24.83 -1.97 0.50
C TYR A 32 26.23 -2.54 0.68
N SER A 33 27.16 -2.13 -0.19
CA SER A 33 28.58 -2.49 -0.08
C SER A 33 29.38 -1.31 0.46
N LEU A 34 30.33 -1.58 1.35
CA LEU A 34 31.33 -0.60 1.75
C LEU A 34 32.60 -0.85 0.94
N PRO A 35 33.42 0.18 0.66
CA PRO A 35 34.66 0.01 -0.11
C PRO A 35 35.61 -1.05 0.48
N SER A 36 35.51 -1.30 1.79
CA SER A 36 36.34 -2.23 2.55
C SER A 36 35.62 -3.51 3.02
N SER A 37 34.35 -3.72 2.65
CA SER A 37 33.56 -4.85 3.17
C SER A 37 32.52 -5.36 2.17
N SER A 38 32.28 -6.67 2.18
CA SER A 38 31.24 -7.33 1.40
C SER A 38 29.84 -6.74 1.67
N THR A 39 28.91 -6.97 0.73
CA THR A 39 27.52 -6.53 0.82
C THR A 39 26.92 -6.87 2.19
N ARG A 40 26.51 -5.85 2.93
CA ARG A 40 25.86 -6.00 4.23
C ARG A 40 24.36 -5.82 4.07
N LEU A 41 23.60 -6.77 4.60
CA LEU A 41 22.15 -6.66 4.76
C LEU A 41 21.86 -6.13 6.16
N THR A 42 21.16 -5.00 6.25
CA THR A 42 20.77 -4.36 7.52
C THR A 42 19.31 -4.68 7.88
N SER A 43 19.02 -4.70 9.18
CA SER A 43 17.68 -4.91 9.73
C SER A 43 16.73 -3.75 9.44
N SER A 44 17.23 -2.51 9.41
CA SER A 44 16.49 -1.30 9.03
C SER A 44 17.00 -0.72 7.71
N PHE A 45 16.19 0.14 7.07
CA PHE A 45 16.65 0.89 5.91
C PHE A 45 17.76 1.88 6.27
N MET A 46 18.72 2.00 5.36
CA MET A 46 19.79 3.00 5.40
C MET A 46 19.66 3.87 4.17
N TRP A 47 20.08 5.12 4.25
CA TRP A 47 19.99 6.04 3.13
C TRP A 47 21.34 6.67 2.78
N ASN A 48 21.43 7.21 1.57
CA ASN A 48 22.57 7.96 1.08
C ASN A 48 22.10 9.09 0.16
N ASP A 49 22.87 10.17 0.12
CA ASP A 49 22.67 11.26 -0.82
C ASP A 49 23.24 10.87 -2.19
N ARG A 50 22.60 11.28 -3.28
CA ARG A 50 22.97 10.94 -4.64
C ARG A 50 22.67 12.08 -5.60
N ASP A 51 23.49 12.19 -6.63
CA ASP A 51 23.19 13.00 -7.81
C ASP A 51 21.89 12.51 -8.48
N CYS A 52 20.93 13.42 -8.68
CA CYS A 52 19.64 13.15 -9.30
C CYS A 52 19.70 12.65 -10.76
N SER A 53 20.80 12.90 -11.47
CA SER A 53 21.04 12.34 -12.80
C SER A 53 21.38 10.85 -12.76
N THR A 54 21.72 10.32 -11.58
CA THR A 54 21.99 8.89 -11.40
C THR A 54 20.68 8.10 -11.51
N PRO A 55 20.61 7.07 -12.39
CA PRO A 55 19.44 6.20 -12.46
C PRO A 55 19.24 5.47 -11.12
N ASN A 56 18.15 5.79 -10.43
CA ASN A 56 17.75 5.09 -9.22
C ASN A 56 16.63 4.11 -9.54
N TYR A 57 16.79 2.86 -9.13
CA TYR A 57 15.71 1.88 -9.17
C TYR A 57 14.70 2.22 -8.07
N PHE A 58 13.42 2.31 -8.40
CA PHE A 58 12.35 2.57 -7.43
C PHE A 58 12.36 1.51 -6.32
N ILE A 59 12.11 1.95 -5.08
CA ILE A 59 12.01 1.06 -3.91
C ILE A 59 10.55 0.95 -3.53
N CYS A 60 9.98 -0.23 -3.77
CA CYS A 60 8.76 -0.65 -3.09
C CYS A 60 9.16 -1.46 -1.85
N GLU A 61 8.80 -0.98 -0.66
CA GLU A 61 8.91 -1.78 0.56
C GLU A 61 7.76 -2.80 0.61
N ARG A 62 8.11 -4.08 0.79
CA ARG A 62 7.19 -5.11 1.27
C ARG A 62 7.70 -5.55 2.65
N LEU A 63 6.88 -5.42 3.68
CA LEU A 63 7.22 -5.76 5.07
C LEU A 63 7.80 -7.17 5.19
N HIS A 64 8.90 -7.32 5.93
CA HIS A 64 9.62 -8.59 6.07
C HIS A 64 9.24 -9.29 7.38
N ASN A 65 8.37 -10.30 7.23
CA ASN A 65 8.08 -11.44 8.11
C ASN A 65 8.09 -11.18 9.63
N ASP A 66 6.90 -10.95 10.20
CA ASP A 66 6.60 -11.46 11.53
C ASP A 66 6.83 -12.97 11.53
N ASN A 67 7.19 -13.57 12.65
CA ASN A 67 7.01 -15.00 12.88
C ASN A 67 5.50 -15.41 12.95
N ASP A 68 4.65 -14.68 12.23
CA ASP A 68 3.25 -14.94 11.86
C ASP A 68 3.14 -15.33 10.38
N VAL A 69 4.15 -16.04 9.85
CA VAL A 69 4.20 -16.60 8.48
C VAL A 69 3.29 -17.83 8.35
N ALA A 70 2.01 -17.70 8.68
CA ALA A 70 0.96 -18.69 8.43
C ALA A 70 -0.28 -18.11 7.70
N PHE A 71 -0.28 -16.83 7.33
CA PHE A 71 -1.34 -16.23 6.50
C PHE A 71 -0.78 -15.84 5.13
N VAL A 72 -0.51 -16.89 4.37
CA VAL A 72 -0.02 -16.91 2.99
C VAL A 72 -0.89 -16.04 2.09
N GLU A 73 -0.27 -15.01 1.50
CA GLU A 73 -0.25 -14.59 0.09
C GLU A 73 -1.24 -15.24 -0.91
N ASN A 74 -2.51 -15.34 -0.54
CA ASN A 74 -3.64 -15.78 -1.36
C ASN A 74 -4.89 -14.88 -1.21
N SER A 75 -4.83 -13.76 -0.47
CA SER A 75 -6.04 -13.10 0.06
C SER A 75 -6.21 -11.58 -0.17
N TRP A 76 -5.38 -10.93 -1.01
CA TRP A 76 -5.43 -9.45 -1.16
C TRP A 76 -5.46 -8.91 -2.61
N ILE A 77 -6.14 -9.60 -3.54
CA ILE A 77 -6.84 -9.03 -4.73
C ILE A 77 -8.08 -9.94 -5.03
N PRO A 78 -9.16 -9.48 -5.69
CA PRO A 78 -10.44 -9.06 -5.12
C PRO A 78 -11.56 -10.07 -5.42
N GLU A 79 -11.85 -11.03 -4.54
CA GLU A 79 -13.16 -11.70 -4.62
C GLU A 79 -14.23 -10.81 -3.97
N CYS A 80 -14.52 -9.69 -4.64
CA CYS A 80 -15.76 -8.95 -4.41
C CYS A 80 -16.95 -9.63 -5.09
N ASN A 81 -16.70 -10.55 -6.01
CA ASN A 81 -17.74 -11.33 -6.65
C ASN A 81 -18.42 -12.21 -5.60
N LYS A 82 -19.69 -11.92 -5.31
CA LYS A 82 -20.44 -12.69 -4.31
C LYS A 82 -21.93 -12.67 -4.58
N THR A 83 -22.60 -13.73 -4.14
CA THR A 83 -24.06 -13.79 -4.09
C THR A 83 -24.51 -13.59 -2.65
N ILE A 84 -25.37 -12.59 -2.44
CA ILE A 84 -26.02 -12.31 -1.17
C ILE A 84 -27.43 -12.86 -1.24
N LEU A 85 -27.77 -13.76 -0.31
CA LEU A 85 -29.11 -14.30 -0.14
C LEU A 85 -29.78 -13.59 1.05
N LEU A 86 -30.83 -12.83 0.77
CA LEU A 86 -31.66 -12.20 1.79
C LEU A 86 -32.84 -13.11 2.12
N SER A 87 -33.03 -13.35 3.40
CA SER A 87 -34.14 -14.14 3.94
C SER A 87 -34.83 -13.40 5.08
N ARG A 88 -35.85 -14.01 5.67
CA ARG A 88 -36.52 -13.45 6.85
C ARG A 88 -35.59 -13.41 8.07
N GLU A 89 -34.67 -14.37 8.18
CA GLU A 89 -33.68 -14.49 9.24
C GLU A 89 -32.49 -13.56 9.01
N GLN A 90 -32.18 -13.23 7.75
CA GLN A 90 -31.13 -12.30 7.35
C GLN A 90 -31.64 -11.30 6.29
N PRO A 91 -32.44 -10.29 6.71
CA PRO A 91 -33.16 -9.40 5.79
C PRO A 91 -32.31 -8.24 5.28
N LYS A 92 -31.11 -8.02 5.83
CA LYS A 92 -30.20 -6.93 5.46
C LYS A 92 -28.78 -7.45 5.32
N SER A 93 -28.04 -6.89 4.37
CA SER A 93 -26.61 -7.08 4.19
C SER A 93 -25.97 -5.77 3.77
N THR A 94 -24.68 -5.60 4.05
CA THR A 94 -23.89 -4.43 3.64
C THR A 94 -22.94 -4.84 2.52
N VAL A 95 -22.89 -4.01 1.49
CA VAL A 95 -21.96 -4.13 0.37
C VAL A 95 -21.03 -2.93 0.39
N SER A 96 -19.74 -3.18 0.24
CA SER A 96 -18.72 -2.15 0.17
C SER A 96 -17.76 -2.45 -0.98
N SER A 97 -17.10 -1.43 -1.50
CA SER A 97 -15.98 -1.61 -2.42
C SER A 97 -14.85 -2.40 -1.75
N PRO A 98 -14.02 -3.11 -2.53
CA PRO A 98 -12.80 -3.72 -2.00
C PRO A 98 -11.92 -2.66 -1.35
N GLY A 99 -11.52 -2.89 -0.11
CA GLY A 99 -10.64 -1.97 0.61
C GLY A 99 -11.33 -0.82 1.35
N PHE A 100 -12.66 -0.63 1.22
CA PHE A 100 -13.39 0.36 2.02
C PHE A 100 -13.05 0.23 3.53
N PRO A 101 -12.77 1.33 4.25
CA PRO A 101 -12.97 2.74 3.88
C PRO A 101 -11.80 3.39 3.12
N ARG A 102 -10.81 2.61 2.64
CA ARG A 102 -9.74 3.12 1.77
C ARG A 102 -10.21 3.16 0.32
N GLN A 103 -9.38 3.76 -0.54
CA GLN A 103 -9.61 3.78 -1.99
C GLN A 103 -9.72 2.36 -2.55
N TYR A 104 -10.63 2.19 -3.52
CA TYR A 104 -10.76 0.94 -4.25
C TYR A 104 -9.50 0.69 -5.11
N PRO A 105 -9.11 -0.57 -5.36
CA PRO A 105 -7.94 -0.87 -6.18
C PRO A 105 -8.22 -0.56 -7.65
N ASN A 106 -7.17 -0.18 -8.39
CA ASN A 106 -7.24 -0.03 -9.84
C ASN A 106 -7.48 -1.39 -10.52
N ASN A 107 -8.09 -1.36 -11.70
CA ASN A 107 -8.31 -2.54 -12.56
C ASN A 107 -9.11 -3.67 -11.88
N VAL A 108 -10.09 -3.30 -11.05
CA VAL A 108 -10.99 -4.25 -10.38
C VAL A 108 -12.31 -4.35 -11.13
N ASN A 109 -12.82 -5.58 -11.29
CA ASN A 109 -14.16 -5.86 -11.78
C ASN A 109 -14.93 -6.67 -10.74
N CYS A 110 -16.07 -6.15 -10.26
CA CYS A 110 -16.85 -6.71 -9.15
C CYS A 110 -18.30 -6.98 -9.56
N ASP A 111 -18.73 -8.24 -9.48
CA ASP A 111 -20.09 -8.70 -9.75
C ASP A 111 -20.77 -9.19 -8.47
N ILE A 112 -21.70 -8.40 -7.92
CA ILE A 112 -22.44 -8.76 -6.70
C ILE A 112 -23.90 -9.05 -7.05
N GLN A 113 -24.32 -10.31 -6.87
CA GLN A 113 -25.69 -10.73 -7.10
C GLN A 113 -26.46 -10.72 -5.78
N ILE A 114 -27.55 -9.95 -5.71
CA ILE A 114 -28.41 -9.92 -4.51
C ILE A 114 -29.72 -10.61 -4.86
N MET A 115 -30.10 -11.61 -4.07
CA MET A 115 -31.33 -12.38 -4.25
C MET A 115 -32.17 -12.32 -2.98
N ALA A 116 -33.48 -12.22 -3.14
CA ALA A 116 -34.44 -12.32 -2.04
C ALA A 116 -35.46 -13.43 -2.34
N SER A 117 -36.09 -13.94 -1.29
CA SER A 117 -37.17 -14.93 -1.43
C SER A 117 -38.35 -14.34 -2.23
N PRO A 118 -39.11 -15.16 -2.99
CA PRO A 118 -40.28 -14.69 -3.72
C PRO A 118 -41.26 -13.92 -2.83
N GLY A 119 -41.82 -12.83 -3.35
CA GLY A 119 -42.75 -11.96 -2.61
C GLY A 119 -42.09 -10.85 -1.80
N TYR A 120 -40.75 -10.75 -1.79
CA TYR A 120 -40.00 -9.66 -1.17
C TYR A 120 -39.42 -8.71 -2.22
N ASN A 121 -39.20 -7.45 -1.82
CA ASN A 121 -38.51 -6.43 -2.61
C ASN A 121 -37.11 -6.17 -2.04
N ILE A 122 -36.13 -5.97 -2.91
CA ILE A 122 -34.77 -5.55 -2.53
C ILE A 122 -34.73 -4.01 -2.55
N ILE A 123 -34.26 -3.41 -1.47
CA ILE A 123 -34.04 -1.95 -1.35
C ILE A 123 -32.53 -1.73 -1.21
N LEU A 124 -31.98 -0.84 -2.05
CA LEU A 124 -30.59 -0.41 -1.97
C LEU A 124 -30.53 0.99 -1.35
N ASP A 125 -29.67 1.15 -0.35
CA ASP A 125 -29.42 2.42 0.33
C ASP A 125 -27.91 2.68 0.31
N PHE A 126 -27.50 3.83 -0.19
CA PHE A 126 -26.09 4.20 -0.36
C PHE A 126 -25.69 5.18 0.73
N GLU A 127 -24.88 4.71 1.68
CA GLU A 127 -24.34 5.56 2.75
C GLU A 127 -23.21 6.47 2.24
N GLU A 128 -22.36 5.94 1.35
CA GLU A 128 -21.24 6.68 0.74
C GLU A 128 -21.04 6.21 -0.71
N PHE A 129 -20.85 7.15 -1.64
CA PHE A 129 -20.62 6.87 -3.05
C PHE A 129 -19.68 7.90 -3.67
N VAL A 130 -18.41 7.52 -3.82
CA VAL A 130 -17.35 8.35 -4.40
C VAL A 130 -16.60 7.53 -5.44
N LEU A 131 -16.56 8.03 -6.67
CA LEU A 131 -15.88 7.41 -7.82
C LEU A 131 -14.97 8.45 -8.50
N GLU A 132 -14.08 7.97 -9.38
CA GLU A 132 -13.26 8.84 -10.22
C GLU A 132 -14.11 9.69 -11.17
N GLU A 133 -13.68 10.93 -11.42
CA GLU A 133 -14.32 11.81 -12.40
C GLU A 133 -13.85 11.46 -13.81
N GLU A 134 -14.80 11.24 -14.73
CA GLU A 134 -14.48 11.15 -16.15
C GLU A 134 -14.29 12.57 -16.71
N SER A 135 -13.09 12.87 -17.23
CA SER A 135 -12.87 14.12 -17.95
C SER A 135 -13.49 13.99 -19.34
N SER A 136 -14.70 14.52 -19.49
CA SER A 136 -15.42 14.63 -20.77
C SER A 136 -14.69 15.53 -21.77
#